data_AF-A0A399ZWR1-F1
#
_entry.id   AF-A0A399ZWR1-F1
#
_cell.length_a   1.000
_cell.length_b   1.000
_cell.length_c   1.000
_cell.angle_alpha   90.00
_cell.angle_beta   90.00
_cell.angle_gamma   90.00
#
_symmetry.space_group_name_H-M   'P 1'
#
loop_
_entity.id
_entity.type
_entity.pdbx_description
1 polymer ?
#
loop_
_entity_poly.entity_id
_entity_poly.type
_entity_poly.pdbx_seq_one_letter_code
_entity_poly.pdbx_strand_id
1 'polypeptide(L)' 'MQPVVNGLEQTYADQIEFRELNANAPDGQQAFRAYALPGHPGYVLLNPQGEILWKGFGEQSRDSIEAQLQLALEK' A
#
# COMPACT_ATOMS: atom_id res chain seq x y z
N MET A 1 11.46 8.56 -9.87
CA MET A 1 11.73 7.28 -9.19
C MET A 1 10.59 6.35 -9.55
N GLN A 2 10.88 5.21 -10.17
CA GLN A 2 9.86 4.27 -10.66
C GLN A 2 9.23 3.52 -9.47
N PRO A 3 7.91 3.27 -9.46
CA PRO A 3 7.24 2.69 -8.30
C PRO A 3 7.68 1.23 -8.09
N VAL A 4 7.95 0.91 -6.81
CA VAL A 4 8.38 -0.39 -6.27
C VAL A 4 7.38 -1.52 -6.55
N VAL A 5 6.13 -1.19 -6.89
CA VAL A 5 5.03 -2.14 -7.13
C VAL A 5 4.98 -2.73 -8.55
N ASN A 6 6.01 -2.50 -9.38
CA ASN A 6 6.04 -2.96 -10.78
C ASN A 6 5.71 -4.45 -10.94
N GLY A 7 4.50 -4.72 -11.44
CA GLY A 7 3.96 -6.04 -11.75
C GLY A 7 2.94 -6.61 -10.75
N LEU A 8 2.96 -6.20 -9.47
CA LEU A 8 1.96 -6.66 -8.50
C LEU A 8 0.58 -6.09 -8.82
N GLU A 9 0.53 -4.82 -9.22
CA GLU A 9 -0.72 -4.17 -9.65
C GLU A 9 -1.36 -4.95 -10.80
N GLN A 10 -0.57 -5.41 -11.77
CA GLN A 10 -1.12 -6.17 -12.91
C GLN A 10 -1.61 -7.56 -12.50
N THR A 11 -0.89 -8.25 -11.62
CA THR A 11 -1.26 -9.60 -11.16
C THR A 11 -2.52 -9.58 -10.29
N TYR A 12 -2.65 -8.55 -9.45
CA TYR A 12 -3.71 -8.47 -8.44
C TYR A 12 -4.78 -7.43 -8.77
N ALA A 13 -4.74 -6.75 -9.92
CA ALA A 13 -5.70 -5.70 -10.32
C ALA A 13 -7.17 -6.13 -10.23
N ASP A 14 -7.47 -7.40 -10.46
CA ASP A 14 -8.83 -7.94 -10.42
C ASP A 14 -9.33 -8.18 -8.97
N GLN A 15 -8.41 -8.31 -8.01
CA GLN A 15 -8.71 -8.67 -6.63
C GLN A 15 -8.42 -7.54 -5.63
N ILE A 16 -7.48 -6.65 -5.96
CA ILE A 16 -6.96 -5.61 -5.09
C ILE A 16 -6.89 -4.30 -5.86
N GLU A 17 -7.48 -3.26 -5.27
CA GLU A 17 -7.37 -1.90 -5.79
C GLU A 17 -6.07 -1.26 -5.29
N PHE A 18 -5.19 -0.89 -6.23
CA PHE A 18 -3.97 -0.16 -5.92
C PHE A 18 -4.20 1.34 -6.09
N ARG A 19 -3.87 2.13 -5.05
CA ARG A 19 -3.96 3.58 -5.07
C ARG A 19 -2.63 4.20 -4.71
N GLU A 20 -2.03 4.92 -5.67
CA GLU A 20 -0.86 5.75 -5.42
C GLU A 20 -1.31 7.14 -4.97
N LEU A 21 -0.87 7.56 -3.78
CA LEU A 21 -1.11 8.90 -3.27
C LEU A 21 0.19 9.69 -3.25
N ASN A 22 0.16 10.87 -3.89
CA ASN A 22 1.29 11.79 -3.82
C ASN A 22 1.37 12.41 -2.43
N ALA A 23 2.36 11.96 -1.67
CA ALA A 23 2.90 12.54 -0.45
C ALA A 23 2.78 14.06 -0.28
N ASN A 24 3.12 14.81 -1.33
CA ASN A 24 3.23 16.25 -1.30
C ASN A 24 1.91 16.95 -1.61
N ALA A 25 0.93 16.22 -2.17
CA ALA A 25 -0.40 16.74 -2.43
C ALA A 25 -1.26 16.74 -1.15
N PRO A 26 -2.27 17.62 -1.04
CA PRO A 26 -3.12 17.72 0.15
C PRO A 26 -3.75 16.39 0.58
N ASP A 27 -4.26 15.61 -0.38
CA ASP A 27 -4.87 14.30 -0.13
C ASP A 27 -3.86 13.27 0.40
N GLY A 28 -2.64 13.27 -0.14
CA GLY A 28 -1.56 12.39 0.34
C GLY A 28 -1.10 12.77 1.74
N GLN A 29 -0.96 14.07 2.04
CA GLN A 29 -0.64 14.53 3.39
C GLN A 29 -1.72 14.15 4.41
N GLN A 30 -3.00 14.25 4.02
CA GLN A 30 -4.12 13.84 4.86
C GLN A 30 -4.08 12.32 5.12
N ALA A 31 -3.88 11.50 4.08
CA ALA A 31 -3.75 10.06 4.23
C ALA A 31 -2.57 9.67 5.12
N PHE A 32 -1.41 10.32 4.96
CA PHE A 32 -0.24 10.06 5.81
C PHE A 32 -0.50 10.33 7.29
N ARG A 33 -1.22 11.41 7.59
CA ARG A 33 -1.64 11.72 8.97
C ARG A 33 -2.68 10.72 9.47
N ALA A 34 -3.69 10.40 8.66
CA ALA A 34 -4.77 9.49 9.02
C ALA A 34 -4.27 8.07 9.34
N TYR A 35 -3.33 7.57 8.55
CA TYR A 35 -2.74 6.23 8.72
C TYR A 35 -1.49 6.21 9.62
N ALA A 36 -1.12 7.36 10.20
CA ALA A 36 0.07 7.56 11.03
C ALA A 36 1.34 7.02 10.37
N LEU A 37 1.55 7.38 9.10
CA LEU A 37 2.74 7.01 8.34
C LEU A 37 3.91 7.94 8.74
N PRO A 38 5.03 7.40 9.26
CA PRO A 38 6.16 8.17 9.77
C PRO A 38 7.04 8.79 8.69
N GLY A 39 6.90 8.40 7.42
CA GLY A 39 7.70 8.91 6.31
C GLY A 39 7.45 8.18 5.00
N HIS A 40 8.07 8.66 3.92
CA HIS A 40 7.94 8.11 2.56
C HIS A 40 9.16 7.25 2.18
N PRO A 41 8.97 6.17 1.39
CA PRO A 41 7.68 5.63 0.96
C PRO A 41 6.93 4.95 2.11
N GLY A 42 5.61 4.97 2.03
CA GLY A 42 4.71 4.35 3.01
C GLY A 42 3.63 3.56 2.28
N TYR A 43 3.32 2.38 2.79
CA TYR A 43 2.37 1.44 2.22
C TYR A 43 1.32 1.09 3.27
N VAL A 44 0.06 1.04 2.85
CA VAL A 44 -1.06 0.64 3.71
C VAL A 44 -1.91 -0.35 2.93
N LEU A 45 -2.21 -1.48 3.55
CA LEU A 45 -3.15 -2.46 3.04
C LEU A 45 -4.43 -2.38 3.86
N LEU A 46 -5.55 -2.19 3.19
CA LEU A 46 -6.87 -2.07 3.78
C LEU A 46 -7.74 -3.27 3.41
N ASN A 47 -8.63 -3.69 4.30
CA ASN A 47 -9.72 -4.60 3.94
C ASN A 47 -10.88 -3.83 3.26
N PRO A 48 -11.88 -4.53 2.70
CA PRO A 48 -13.06 -3.89 2.09
C PRO A 48 -13.88 -3.02 3.05
N GLN A 49 -13.73 -3.22 4.37
CA GLN A 49 -14.37 -2.43 5.43
C GLN A 49 -13.59 -1.15 5.78
N GLY A 50 -12.41 -0.94 5.16
CA GLY A 50 -11.55 0.22 5.40
C GLY A 50 -10.63 0.09 6.61
N GLU A 51 -10.55 -1.10 7.22
CA GLU A 51 -9.64 -1.38 8.33
C GLU A 51 -8.24 -1.71 7.82
N ILE A 52 -7.23 -1.35 8.61
CA ILE A 52 -5.83 -1.55 8.26
C ILE A 52 -5.44 -3.00 8.54
N LEU A 53 -5.17 -3.77 7.49
CA LEU A 53 -4.63 -5.13 7.59
C LEU A 53 -3.11 -5.11 7.80
N TRP A 54 -2.41 -4.18 7.14
CA TRP A 54 -0.96 -4.08 7.22
C TRP A 54 -0.44 -2.66 6.91
N LYS A 55 0.71 -2.31 7.47
CA LYS A 55 1.45 -1.08 7.17
C LYS A 55 2.93 -1.38 6.93
N GLY A 56 3.47 -0.83 5.85
CA GLY A 56 4.89 -0.88 5.51
C GLY A 56 5.47 0.52 5.49
N PHE A 57 6.70 0.67 5.96
CA PHE A 57 7.41 1.94 6.01
C PHE A 57 8.79 1.80 5.38
N GLY A 58 9.22 2.83 4.65
CA GLY A 58 10.50 2.81 3.95
C GLY A 58 10.49 1.87 2.74
N GLU A 59 11.68 1.62 2.20
CA GLU A 59 11.85 0.72 1.05
C GLU A 59 11.41 -0.70 1.42
N GLN A 60 10.53 -1.27 0.59
CA GLN A 60 10.01 -2.63 0.76
C GLN A 60 10.34 -3.42 -0.50
N SER A 61 10.74 -4.68 -0.34
CA SER A 61 10.92 -5.59 -1.48
C SER A 61 9.57 -6.03 -2.03
N ARG A 62 9.54 -6.35 -3.33
CA ARG A 62 8.36 -6.90 -4.00
C ARG A 62 7.82 -8.13 -3.28
N ASP A 63 8.69 -9.09 -2.95
CA ASP A 63 8.31 -10.34 -2.29
C ASP A 63 7.67 -10.10 -0.92
N SER A 64 8.16 -9.10 -0.18
CA SER A 64 7.58 -8.73 1.12
C SER A 64 6.16 -8.18 0.96
N ILE A 65 5.93 -7.32 -0.03
CA ILE A 65 4.59 -6.78 -0.31
C ILE A 65 3.67 -7.90 -0.79
N GLU A 66 4.13 -8.74 -1.73
CA GLU A 66 3.35 -9.85 -2.29
C GLU A 66 2.88 -10.83 -1.21
N ALA A 67 3.75 -11.19 -0.26
CA ALA A 67 3.39 -12.04 0.87
C ALA A 67 2.26 -11.44 1.72
N GLN A 68 2.24 -10.12 1.93
CA GLN A 68 1.15 -9.47 2.67
C GLN A 68 -0.15 -9.45 1.87
N LEU A 69 -0.09 -9.28 0.55
CA LEU A 69 -1.28 -9.35 -0.31
C LEU A 69 -1.89 -10.75 -0.28
N GLN A 70 -1.07 -11.80 -0.37
CA GLN A 70 -1.55 -13.18 -0.29
C GLN A 70 -2.22 -13.47 1.07
N LEU A 71 -1.57 -13.08 2.17
CA LEU A 71 -2.14 -13.23 3.51
C LEU A 71 -3.48 -12.50 3.68
N ALA A 72 -3.69 -11.38 2.99
CA ALA A 72 -4.94 -10.64 3.02
C ALA A 72 -6.05 -11.29 2.17
N LEU A 73 -5.70 -11.97 1.08
CA LEU A 73 -6.65 -12.69 0.21
C LEU A 73 -7.07 -14.05 0.78
N GLU A 74 -6.24 -14.65 1.64
CA GLU A 74 -6.56 -15.92 2.32
C GLU A 74 -7.49 -15.75 3.55
N LYS A 75 -7.84 -14.52 3.92
CA LYS A 75 -8.67 -14.16 5.09
C LYS A 75 -10.13 -13.96 4.72
#